data_AF-A0AA89BFE9-F1
#
_entry.id   AF-A0AA89BFE9-F1
#
_cell.length_a   1.000
_cell.length_b   1.000
_cell.length_c   1.000
_cell.angle_alpha   90.00
_cell.angle_beta   90.00
_cell.angle_gamma   90.00
#
_symmetry.space_group_name_H-M   'P 1'
#
loop_
_entity.id
_entity.type
_entity.pdbx_description
1 polymer ?
#
loop_
_entity_poly.entity_id
_entity_poly.type
_entity_poly.pdbx_seq_one_letter_code
_entity_poly.pdbx_strand_id
1 'polypeptide(L)'
;MNGSNTSCLMVADAFRGIFRKIPNDKEITLPTIHVYGFSKGEDPEFDFHERIRIALSEVAFEVKTNRVRLVAPGKWMICASFILPERVAIAKVHAEPLNIVKSL
;
A
#
# COMPACT_ATOMS: atom_id res chain seq x y z
N MET A 1 -25.51 -3.88 -7.20
CA MET A 1 -24.38 -4.19 -8.11
C MET A 1 -23.42 -3.00 -8.06
N ASN A 2 -22.53 -2.97 -7.06
CA ASN A 2 -21.68 -1.79 -6.86
C ASN A 2 -20.26 -2.19 -7.25
N GLY A 3 -19.97 -2.08 -8.55
CA GLY A 3 -18.64 -2.25 -9.08
C GLY A 3 -17.76 -1.09 -8.62
N SER A 4 -17.12 -1.27 -7.47
CA SER A 4 -16.06 -0.37 -6.97
C SER A 4 -14.90 -0.42 -7.94
N ASN A 5 -14.94 0.46 -8.95
CA ASN A 5 -13.85 0.67 -9.91
C ASN A 5 -12.70 1.46 -9.25
N THR A 6 -12.19 0.96 -8.13
CA THR A 6 -11.02 1.48 -7.44
C THR A 6 -9.79 1.04 -8.24
N SER A 7 -9.45 1.81 -9.28
CA SER A 7 -8.18 1.71 -9.98
C SER A 7 -7.10 2.27 -9.06
N CYS A 8 -6.45 1.41 -8.29
CA CYS A 8 -5.36 1.77 -7.38
C CYS A 8 -4.03 1.66 -8.12
N LEU A 9 -3.22 2.72 -8.15
CA LEU A 9 -1.83 2.63 -8.60
C LEU A 9 -1.01 2.10 -7.40
N MET A 10 -1.13 0.80 -7.11
CA MET A 10 -0.44 0.17 -5.98
C MET A 10 1.06 0.03 -6.29
N VAL A 11 1.88 0.78 -5.56
CA VAL A 11 3.32 0.49 -5.36
C VAL A 11 3.55 0.20 -3.88
N ALA A 12 2.55 -0.26 -3.12
CA ALA A 12 2.71 -0.59 -1.70
C ALA A 12 3.53 -1.89 -1.51
N ASP A 13 3.31 -2.90 -2.35
CA ASP A 13 4.02 -4.18 -2.27
C ASP A 13 5.53 -4.08 -2.54
N ALA A 14 5.96 -3.03 -3.28
CA ALA A 14 7.37 -2.80 -3.56
C ALA A 14 8.20 -2.44 -2.32
N PHE A 15 7.55 -2.04 -1.22
CA PHE A 15 8.24 -1.61 0.02
C PHE A 15 8.46 -2.74 1.02
N ARG A 16 7.86 -3.92 0.81
CA ARG A 16 8.04 -5.06 1.71
C ARG A 16 9.49 -5.55 1.65
N GLY A 17 10.16 -5.59 2.79
CA GLY A 17 11.55 -6.07 2.88
C GLY A 17 12.63 -5.10 2.36
N ILE A 18 12.31 -3.82 2.18
CA ILE A 18 13.26 -2.81 1.68
C ILE A 18 14.51 -2.66 2.58
N PHE A 19 14.41 -2.95 3.89
CA PHE A 19 15.52 -2.86 4.84
C PHE A 19 16.21 -4.21 5.13
N ARG A 20 15.85 -5.30 4.43
CA ARG A 20 16.36 -6.65 4.75
C ARG A 20 17.89 -6.81 4.64
N LYS A 21 18.56 -5.96 3.84
CA LYS A 21 20.03 -5.99 3.65
C LYS A 21 20.79 -5.06 4.61
N ILE A 22 20.09 -4.31 5.45
CA ILE A 22 20.72 -3.36 6.37
C ILE A 22 20.99 -4.09 7.69
N PRO A 23 22.23 -4.06 8.22
CA PRO A 23 22.55 -4.70 9.48
C PRO A 23 21.72 -4.08 10.61
N ASN A 24 21.22 -4.93 11.53
CA ASN A 24 20.36 -4.57 12.67
C ASN A 24 20.94 -3.50 13.64
N ASP A 25 22.20 -3.10 13.44
CA ASP A 25 22.97 -2.21 14.33
C ASP A 25 22.88 -0.73 13.97
N LYS A 26 22.07 -0.36 12.97
CA LYS A 26 21.81 1.04 12.61
C LYS A 26 20.40 1.43 13.00
N GLU A 27 20.23 2.61 13.60
CA GLU A 27 18.91 3.24 13.74
C GLU A 27 18.26 3.35 12.35
N ILE A 28 17.21 2.55 12.12
CA ILE A 28 16.48 2.55 10.86
C ILE A 28 15.44 3.64 10.93
N THR A 29 15.65 4.73 10.19
CA THR A 29 14.60 5.72 9.94
C THR A 29 13.63 5.15 8.92
N LEU A 30 12.41 4.84 9.37
CA LEU A 30 11.37 4.29 8.51
C LEU A 30 10.86 5.38 7.55
N PRO A 31 10.73 5.10 6.24
CA PRO A 31 10.31 6.08 5.27
C PRO A 31 8.82 6.40 5.43
N THR A 32 8.46 7.66 5.20
CA THR A 32 7.08 8.05 4.95
C THR A 32 6.69 7.65 3.53
N ILE A 33 5.64 6.85 3.42
CA ILE A 33 5.08 6.36 2.15
C ILE A 33 3.87 7.21 1.80
N HIS A 34 3.81 7.64 0.55
CA HIS A 34 2.66 8.34 -0.03
C HIS A 34 2.07 7.48 -1.16
N VAL A 35 0.84 7.02 -0.98
CA VAL A 35 0.12 6.19 -1.95
C VAL A 35 -1.02 6.99 -2.54
N TYR A 36 -1.12 6.98 -3.87
CA TYR A 36 -2.19 7.64 -4.59
C TYR A 36 -3.14 6.61 -5.20
N GLY A 37 -4.43 6.91 -5.19
CA GLY A 37 -5.38 6.13 -5.95
C GLY A 37 -6.67 6.88 -6.17
N PHE A 38 -7.59 6.21 -6.86
CA PHE A 38 -8.85 6.82 -7.25
C PHE A 38 -10.02 6.00 -6.73
N SER A 39 -10.99 6.68 -6.13
CA SER A 39 -12.20 6.04 -5.60
C SER A 39 -13.45 6.76 -6.09
N LYS A 40 -14.49 5.96 -6.34
CA LYS A 40 -15.87 6.40 -6.62
C LYS A 40 -16.81 6.11 -5.44
N GLY A 41 -16.28 5.66 -4.30
CA GLY A 41 -17.08 5.32 -3.13
C GLY A 41 -17.65 6.55 -2.43
N GLU A 42 -18.73 6.36 -1.67
CA GLU A 42 -19.30 7.41 -0.81
C GLU A 42 -18.30 7.87 0.26
N ASP A 43 -17.54 6.92 0.80
CA ASP A 43 -16.40 7.17 1.67
C ASP A 43 -15.10 6.66 1.04
N PRO A 44 -14.45 7.47 0.19
CA PRO A 44 -13.22 7.07 -0.49
C PRO A 44 -12.03 6.98 0.47
N GLU A 45 -12.09 7.62 1.64
CA GLU A 45 -11.00 7.61 2.62
C GLU A 45 -10.97 6.28 3.36
N PHE A 46 -12.13 5.80 3.82
CA PHE A 46 -12.26 4.50 4.47
C PHE A 46 -11.89 3.32 3.54
N ASP A 47 -12.40 3.29 2.29
CA ASP A 47 -12.04 2.22 1.33
C ASP A 47 -10.53 2.18 1.07
N PHE A 48 -9.89 3.35 0.97
CA PHE A 48 -8.44 3.43 0.74
C PHE A 48 -7.63 2.99 1.95
N HIS A 49 -8.07 3.38 3.15
CA HIS A 49 -7.47 3.00 4.41
C HIS A 49 -7.48 1.47 4.61
N GLU A 50 -8.63 0.83 4.40
CA GLU A 50 -8.77 -0.63 4.54
C GLU A 50 -7.94 -1.39 3.50
N ARG A 51 -7.90 -0.91 2.25
CA ARG A 51 -7.05 -1.53 1.21
C ARG A 51 -5.57 -1.50 1.57
N ILE A 52 -5.08 -0.40 2.14
CA ILE A 52 -3.67 -0.29 2.56
C ILE A 52 -3.37 -1.27 3.68
N ARG A 53 -4.26 -1.41 4.66
CA ARG A 53 -4.12 -2.41 5.74
C ARG A 53 -4.08 -3.83 5.22
N ILE A 54 -4.97 -4.17 4.30
CA ILE A 54 -5.00 -5.49 3.66
C ILE A 54 -3.71 -5.76 2.88
N ALA A 55 -3.27 -4.80 2.04
CA ALA A 55 -2.06 -4.94 1.24
C ALA A 55 -0.80 -5.12 2.11
N LEU A 56 -0.68 -4.34 3.19
CA LEU A 56 0.45 -4.44 4.10
C LEU A 56 0.33 -5.61 5.09
N SER A 57 -0.84 -6.26 5.17
CA SER A 57 -1.17 -7.27 6.18
C SER A 57 -0.88 -6.78 7.61
N GLU A 58 -1.07 -5.48 7.85
CA GLU A 58 -0.80 -4.81 9.11
C GLU A 58 -1.95 -3.84 9.41
N VAL A 59 -2.31 -3.72 10.69
CA VAL A 59 -3.47 -2.93 11.12
C VAL A 59 -3.11 -1.86 12.13
N ALA A 60 -1.92 -1.96 12.74
CA ALA A 60 -1.48 -1.09 13.82
C ALA A 60 -0.61 0.08 13.34
N PHE A 61 -1.12 0.91 12.41
CA PHE A 61 -0.46 2.15 12.01
C PHE A 61 -1.46 3.22 11.60
N GLU A 62 -1.07 4.48 11.78
CA GLU A 62 -1.87 5.64 11.38
C GLU A 62 -1.66 5.93 9.89
N VAL A 63 -2.76 6.11 9.17
CA VAL A 63 -2.76 6.50 7.76
C VAL A 63 -3.54 7.79 7.60
N LYS A 64 -2.86 8.83 7.12
CA LYS A 64 -3.46 10.12 6.82
C LYS A 64 -3.96 10.14 5.39
N THR A 65 -5.27 10.18 5.20
CA THR A 65 -5.91 10.26 3.88
C THR A 65 -6.32 11.69 3.55
N ASN A 66 -6.01 12.15 2.34
CA ASN A 66 -6.37 13.47 1.85
C ASN A 66 -7.01 13.38 0.47
N ARG A 67 -8.13 14.08 0.25
CA ARG A 67 -8.73 14.26 -1.07
C ARG A 67 -7.91 15.29 -1.85
N VAL A 68 -7.29 14.87 -2.95
CA VAL A 68 -6.42 15.73 -3.75
C VAL A 68 -7.23 16.54 -4.75
N ARG A 69 -8.07 15.87 -5.55
CA ARG A 69 -8.91 16.50 -6.58
C ARG A 69 -9.97 15.54 -7.12
N LEU A 70 -11.01 16.09 -7.75
CA LEU A 70 -11.89 15.33 -8.63
C LEU A 70 -11.17 15.02 -9.94
N VAL A 71 -11.27 13.78 -10.40
CA VAL A 71 -10.69 13.33 -11.69
C VAL A 71 -11.76 12.99 -12.73
N ALA A 72 -12.99 12.79 -12.28
CA ALA A 72 -14.20 12.68 -13.08
C ALA A 72 -15.41 12.98 -12.16
N PRO A 73 -16.62 13.20 -12.71
CA PRO A 73 -17.83 13.33 -11.89
C PRO A 73 -17.96 12.14 -10.93
N GLY A 74 -17.97 12.43 -9.62
CA GLY A 74 -18.05 11.41 -8.57
C GLY A 74 -16.80 10.51 -8.41
N LYS A 75 -15.65 10.82 -9.04
CA LYS A 75 -14.40 10.08 -8.85
C LYS A 75 -13.33 10.99 -8.26
N TRP A 76 -12.85 10.67 -7.06
CA TRP A 76 -11.81 11.40 -6.36
C TRP A 76 -10.44 10.74 -6.54
N MET A 77 -9.40 11.58 -6.64
CA MET A 77 -8.02 11.19 -6.39
C MET A 77 -7.71 11.42 -4.91
N ILE A 78 -7.23 10.38 -4.24
CA ILE A 78 -6.89 10.35 -2.82
C ILE A 78 -5.37 10.14 -2.69
N CYS A 79 -4.77 10.80 -1.70
CA CYS A 79 -3.41 10.54 -1.24
C CYS A 79 -3.47 10.02 0.20
N ALA A 80 -2.94 8.82 0.42
CA ALA A 80 -2.73 8.27 1.75
C ALA A 80 -1.25 8.37 2.11
N SER A 81 -0.97 8.85 3.32
CA SER A 81 0.39 9.10 3.82
C SER A 81 0.57 8.42 5.16
N PHE A 82 1.60 7.59 5.30
CA PHE A 82 1.89 6.86 6.53
C PHE A 82 3.38 6.55 6.65
N ILE A 83 3.85 6.34 7.88
CA ILE A 83 5.21 5.81 8.10
C ILE A 83 5.16 4.30 7.88
N LEU A 84 6.07 3.75 7.07
CA LEU A 84 6.13 2.32 6.79
C LEU A 84 6.32 1.55 8.11
N PRO A 85 5.42 0.62 8.48
CA PRO A 85 5.60 -0.14 9.72
C PRO A 85 6.88 -0.98 9.68
N GLU A 86 7.61 -1.01 10.78
CA GLU A 86 8.89 -1.74 10.91
C GLU A 86 8.74 -3.22 10.50
N ARG A 87 7.64 -3.85 10.93
CA ARG A 87 7.31 -5.24 10.59
C ARG A 87 7.25 -5.48 9.09
N VAL A 88 6.69 -4.53 8.34
CA VAL A 88 6.59 -4.60 6.87
C VAL A 88 7.95 -4.32 6.22
N ALA A 89 8.69 -3.34 6.74
CA ALA A 89 10.02 -2.97 6.28
C ALA A 89 11.05 -4.11 6.39
N ILE A 90 10.95 -4.93 7.45
CA ILE A 90 11.86 -6.04 7.76
C ILE A 90 11.28 -7.40 7.31
N ALA A 91 9.99 -7.47 6.96
CA ALA A 91 9.33 -8.70 6.54
C ALA A 91 10.09 -9.41 5.41
N LYS A 92 10.10 -10.76 5.47
CA LYS A 92 10.50 -11.56 4.31
C LYS A 92 9.52 -11.25 3.18
N VAL A 93 10.05 -10.82 2.03
CA VAL A 93 9.30 -10.85 0.78
C VAL A 93 8.85 -12.30 0.58
N HIS A 94 7.55 -12.53 0.40
CA HIS A 94 7.08 -13.81 -0.10
C HIS A 94 7.57 -13.90 -1.55
N ALA A 95 8.75 -14.49 -1.73
CA ALA A 95 9.12 -15.04 -3.03
C ALA A 95 8.31 -16.33 -3.17
N GLU A 96 7.09 -16.23 -3.70
CA GLU A 96 6.62 -17.31 -4.55
C GLU A 96 7.58 -17.30 -5.75
N PRO A 97 8.45 -18.32 -5.92
CA PRO A 97 9.20 -18.41 -7.16
C PRO A 97 8.16 -18.54 -8.27
N LEU A 98 8.26 -17.70 -9.30
CA LEU A 98 7.64 -17.98 -10.58
C LEU A 98 8.14 -19.36 -11.01
N ASN A 99 7.36 -20.40 -10.73
CA ASN A 99 7.48 -21.70 -11.37
C ASN A 99 7.05 -21.50 -12.83
N ILE A 100 7.96 -20.94 -13.62
CA ILE A 100 7.93 -21.06 -15.07
C ILE A 100 8.13 -22.54 -15.34
N VAL A 101 6.99 -23.21 -15.51
CA VAL A 101 6.77 -24.45 -16.27
C VAL A 101 8.05 -25.22 -16.60
N LYS A 102 8.50 -26.08 -15.67
CA LYS A 102 9.16 -27.32 -16.07
C LYS A 102 8.07 -28.34 -16.36
N SER A 103 7.54 -28.33 -17.57
CA SER A 103 6.91 -29.50 -18.15
C SER A 103 7.63 -29.79 -19.47
N LEU A 104 8.39 -30.89 -19.40
CA LEU A 104 8.75 -31.85 -20.45
C LEU A 104 8.95 -31.31 -21.88
#